data_AF-A0A820D1C1-F1
#
_entry.id   AF-A0A820D1C1-F1
#
_cell.length_a   1.000
_cell.length_b   1.000
_cell.length_c   1.000
_cell.angle_alpha   90.00
_cell.angle_beta   90.00
_cell.angle_gamma   90.00
#
_symmetry.space_group_name_H-M   'P 1'
#
loop_
_entity.id
_entity.type
_entity.pdbx_description
1 polymer ?
#
loop_
_entity_poly.entity_id
_entity_poly.type
_entity_poly.pdbx_seq_one_letter_code
_entity_poly.pdbx_strand_id
1 'polypeptide(L)'
;MLVTCNLPEIYAKFKARWIEQQASSDNDKTSGSKSTKQRKLWNRLNKNGFTPLTLAANISQSKMLSWLLYERKKIQWSYGNVSCILHPLDQLDRDFHDDNKQQPLSVIEIMIKNNDPELVHPIIISLIDKKWKYFAYRILIHRFLITFLYLLVFLGTTILQQTRSETVA
;
A
#
# COMPACT_ATOMS: atom_id res chain seq x y z
N MET A 1 -8.22 0.31 -4.80
CA MET A 1 -8.82 0.88 -3.57
C MET A 1 -8.55 -0.08 -2.42
N LEU A 2 -8.22 0.41 -1.23
CA LEU A 2 -8.06 -0.41 -0.03
C LEU A 2 -9.41 -0.50 0.69
N VAL A 3 -9.86 -1.72 0.95
CA VAL A 3 -11.08 -1.98 1.73
C VAL A 3 -10.71 -2.14 3.21
N THR A 4 -11.38 -1.38 4.08
CA THR A 4 -11.32 -1.51 5.54
C THR A 4 -12.73 -1.80 6.06
N CYS A 5 -12.86 -2.83 6.91
CA CYS A 5 -14.12 -3.27 7.49
C CYS A 5 -13.95 -3.36 9.00
N ASN A 6 -14.92 -2.86 9.75
CA ASN A 6 -14.89 -2.97 11.22
C ASN A 6 -15.12 -4.41 11.69
N LEU A 7 -15.90 -5.20 10.94
CA LEU A 7 -16.15 -6.63 11.24
C LEU A 7 -15.89 -7.52 9.99
N PRO A 8 -14.75 -8.22 9.92
CA PRO A 8 -14.35 -8.96 8.73
C PRO A 8 -15.15 -10.25 8.50
N GLU A 9 -15.65 -10.91 9.54
CA GLU A 9 -16.45 -12.15 9.42
C GLU A 9 -17.80 -11.90 8.73
N ILE A 10 -18.49 -10.83 9.12
CA ILE A 10 -19.76 -10.42 8.51
C ILE A 10 -19.50 -9.99 7.06
N TYR A 11 -18.42 -9.26 6.81
CA TYR A 11 -18.03 -8.87 5.45
C TYR A 11 -17.83 -10.11 4.55
N ALA A 12 -17.20 -11.19 5.03
CA ALA A 12 -17.01 -12.39 4.22
C ALA A 12 -18.34 -13.03 3.80
N LYS A 13 -19.31 -13.12 4.72
CA LYS A 13 -20.67 -13.63 4.43
C LYS A 13 -21.43 -12.72 3.47
N PHE A 14 -21.36 -11.41 3.66
CA PHE A 14 -22.07 -10.44 2.81
C PHE A 14 -21.42 -10.28 1.44
N LYS A 15 -20.09 -10.34 1.33
CA LYS A 15 -19.35 -10.18 0.08
C LYS A 15 -19.78 -11.21 -0.96
N ALA A 16 -19.95 -12.48 -0.56
CA ALA A 16 -20.42 -13.53 -1.45
C ALA A 16 -21.79 -13.18 -2.07
N ARG A 17 -22.71 -12.69 -1.23
CA ARG A 17 -24.08 -12.32 -1.64
C ARG A 17 -24.15 -11.03 -2.47
N TRP A 18 -23.29 -10.07 -2.18
CA TRP A 18 -23.28 -8.76 -2.83
C TRP A 18 -22.64 -8.78 -4.22
N ILE A 19 -21.65 -9.65 -4.44
CA ILE A 19 -21.03 -9.88 -5.76
C ILE A 19 -22.05 -10.44 -6.75
N GLU A 20 -22.96 -11.31 -6.31
CA GLU A 20 -24.06 -11.83 -7.14
C GLU A 20 -25.08 -10.75 -7.52
N GLN A 21 -25.32 -9.77 -6.63
CA GLN A 21 -26.33 -8.74 -6.82
C GLN A 21 -25.87 -7.57 -7.72
N GLN A 22 -24.58 -7.26 -7.74
CA GLN A 22 -24.03 -6.22 -8.63
C GLN A 22 -23.97 -6.65 -10.09
N ALA A 23 -23.86 -7.95 -10.40
CA ALA A 23 -23.86 -8.45 -11.78
C ALA A 23 -25.18 -8.19 -12.52
N SER A 24 -26.28 -7.92 -11.80
CA SER A 24 -27.61 -7.68 -12.37
C SER A 24 -28.05 -6.21 -12.39
N SER A 25 -27.29 -5.27 -11.81
CA SER A 25 -27.76 -3.90 -11.56
C SER A 25 -26.75 -2.85 -12.00
N ASP A 26 -26.20 -2.98 -13.21
CA ASP A 26 -25.26 -2.02 -13.78
C ASP A 26 -26.00 -1.00 -14.68
N ASN A 27 -26.84 -0.16 -14.08
CA ASN A 27 -27.50 0.97 -14.76
C ASN A 27 -27.99 2.02 -13.76
N ASP A 28 -27.08 2.85 -13.23
CA ASP A 28 -27.44 4.23 -12.89
C ASP A 28 -26.20 5.14 -12.73
N LYS A 29 -26.10 6.20 -13.53
CA LYS A 29 -24.98 7.17 -13.54
C LYS A 29 -25.50 8.61 -13.53
N THR A 30 -25.91 9.09 -12.36
CA THR A 30 -26.39 10.48 -12.17
C THR A 30 -25.88 11.12 -10.86
N SER A 31 -24.57 10.99 -10.59
CA SER A 31 -23.90 11.67 -9.45
C SER A 31 -22.49 12.22 -9.77
N GLY A 32 -22.21 12.50 -11.05
CA GLY A 32 -20.87 12.78 -11.56
C GLY A 32 -20.32 14.19 -11.35
N SER A 33 -21.15 15.23 -11.17
CA SER A 33 -20.67 16.62 -11.32
C SER A 33 -19.88 17.17 -10.12
N LYS A 34 -20.36 16.96 -8.88
CA LYS A 34 -19.68 17.46 -7.65
C LYS A 34 -18.42 16.65 -7.30
N SER A 35 -18.44 15.33 -7.51
CA SER A 35 -17.30 14.46 -7.23
C SER A 35 -16.11 14.75 -8.17
N THR A 36 -16.39 15.05 -9.44
CA THR A 36 -15.36 15.37 -10.44
C THR A 36 -14.65 16.68 -10.13
N LYS A 37 -15.37 17.72 -9.67
CA LYS A 37 -14.76 19.00 -9.29
C LYS A 37 -13.83 18.87 -8.08
N GLN A 38 -14.24 18.12 -7.06
CA GLN A 38 -13.39 17.87 -5.89
C GLN A 38 -12.15 17.05 -6.25
N ARG A 39 -12.30 15.94 -7.00
CA ARG A 39 -11.17 15.12 -7.48
C ARG A 39 -10.14 15.93 -8.27
N LYS A 40 -10.60 16.90 -9.07
CA LYS A 40 -9.71 17.82 -9.80
C LYS A 40 -8.87 18.71 -8.88
N LEU A 41 -9.40 19.16 -7.74
CA LEU A 41 -8.65 19.97 -6.77
C LEU A 41 -7.63 19.13 -5.99
N TRP A 42 -8.01 17.92 -5.59
CA TRP A 42 -7.16 16.99 -4.86
C TRP A 42 -5.92 16.55 -5.65
N ASN A 43 -6.01 16.56 -6.98
CA ASN A 43 -4.94 16.13 -7.89
C ASN A 43 -4.12 17.31 -8.43
N ARG A 44 -4.35 18.54 -7.94
CA ARG A 44 -3.57 19.69 -8.33
C ARG A 44 -2.20 19.66 -7.65
N LEU A 45 -1.15 19.84 -8.45
CA LEU A 45 0.24 19.85 -8.00
C LEU A 45 0.69 21.27 -7.65
N ASN A 46 1.51 21.38 -6.62
CA ASN A 46 2.28 22.59 -6.32
C ASN A 46 3.51 22.70 -7.26
N LYS A 47 4.23 23.83 -7.24
CA LYS A 47 5.48 24.05 -7.99
C LYS A 47 6.53 22.96 -7.75
N ASN A 48 6.52 22.38 -6.55
CA ASN A 48 7.43 21.30 -6.16
C ASN A 48 6.90 19.90 -6.52
N GLY A 49 5.79 19.80 -7.27
CA GLY A 49 5.22 18.52 -7.69
C GLY A 49 4.46 17.77 -6.60
N PHE A 50 4.07 18.43 -5.50
CA PHE A 50 3.30 17.80 -4.43
C PHE A 50 1.81 18.12 -4.54
N THR A 51 0.98 17.08 -4.40
CA THR A 51 -0.46 17.19 -4.11
C THR A 51 -0.67 17.56 -2.63
N PRO A 52 -1.86 18.03 -2.23
CA PRO A 52 -2.15 18.34 -0.83
C PRO A 52 -1.88 17.17 0.14
N LEU A 53 -2.17 15.94 -0.30
CA LEU A 53 -1.92 14.73 0.50
C LEU A 53 -0.43 14.43 0.66
N THR A 54 0.31 14.46 -0.45
CA THR A 54 1.76 14.22 -0.44
C THR A 54 2.51 15.35 0.26
N LEU A 55 1.97 16.58 0.22
CA LEU A 55 2.53 17.72 0.95
C LEU A 55 2.35 17.55 2.46
N ALA A 56 1.15 17.14 2.90
CA ALA A 56 0.91 16.85 4.32
C ALA A 56 1.84 15.74 4.83
N ALA A 57 2.12 14.73 3.99
CA ALA A 57 3.11 13.69 4.27
C ALA A 57 4.54 14.25 4.34
N ASN A 58 4.92 15.16 3.44
CA ASN A 58 6.27 15.74 3.40
C ASN A 58 6.55 16.70 4.57
N ILE A 59 5.53 17.38 5.09
CA ILE A 59 5.64 18.25 6.28
C ILE A 59 5.43 17.44 7.58
N SER A 60 5.14 16.14 7.46
CA SER A 60 4.94 15.22 8.58
C SER A 60 3.79 15.62 9.51
N GLN A 61 2.77 16.28 8.95
CA GLN A 61 1.58 16.70 9.70
C GLN A 61 0.54 15.58 9.77
N SER A 62 0.67 14.73 10.78
CA SER A 62 -0.19 13.56 11.06
C SER A 62 -1.69 13.90 11.08
N LYS A 63 -2.07 15.01 11.74
CA LYS A 63 -3.47 15.48 11.83
C LYS A 63 -4.07 15.87 10.48
N MET A 64 -3.32 16.62 9.66
CA MET A 64 -3.76 17.04 8.33
C MET A 64 -3.89 15.82 7.40
N LEU A 65 -2.91 14.92 7.44
CA LEU A 65 -2.96 13.68 6.67
C LEU A 65 -4.19 12.84 7.03
N SER A 66 -4.46 12.68 8.33
CA SER A 66 -5.62 11.92 8.83
C SER A 66 -6.94 12.52 8.36
N TRP A 67 -7.07 13.85 8.40
CA TRP A 67 -8.25 14.55 7.91
C TRP A 67 -8.44 14.36 6.41
N LEU A 68 -7.37 14.48 5.61
CA LEU A 68 -7.41 14.25 4.17
C LEU A 68 -7.82 12.82 3.80
N LEU A 69 -7.28 11.83 4.51
CA LEU A 69 -7.64 10.42 4.32
C LEU A 69 -9.09 10.14 4.71
N TYR A 70 -9.59 10.83 5.75
CA TYR A 70 -10.98 10.74 6.18
C TYR A 70 -11.93 11.32 5.14
N GLU A 71 -11.62 12.50 4.60
CA GLU A 71 -12.47 13.18 3.60
C GLU A 71 -12.49 12.43 2.25
N ARG A 72 -11.36 11.82 1.86
CA ARG A 72 -11.26 11.06 0.61
C ARG A 72 -11.88 9.67 0.67
N LYS A 73 -12.26 9.16 1.84
CA LYS A 73 -12.82 7.81 1.98
C LYS A 73 -14.20 7.74 1.34
N LYS A 74 -14.52 6.62 0.70
CA LYS A 74 -15.85 6.33 0.17
C LYS A 74 -16.48 5.21 0.99
N ILE A 75 -17.65 5.45 1.58
CA ILE A 75 -18.40 4.40 2.25
C ILE A 75 -19.03 3.53 1.16
N GLN A 76 -18.65 2.25 1.11
CA GLN A 76 -19.25 1.30 0.17
C GLN A 76 -20.65 0.90 0.64
N TRP A 77 -20.74 0.58 1.93
CA TRP A 77 -21.98 0.28 2.61
C TRP A 77 -21.78 0.44 4.13
N SER A 78 -22.89 0.70 4.82
CA SER A 78 -22.95 0.72 6.28
C SER A 78 -24.28 0.13 6.71
N TYR A 79 -24.24 -0.81 7.65
CA TYR A 79 -25.42 -1.43 8.24
C TYR A 79 -25.26 -1.45 9.76
N GLY A 80 -26.03 -0.63 10.47
CA GLY A 80 -25.89 -0.43 11.91
C GLY A 80 -24.45 -0.07 12.29
N ASN A 81 -23.84 -0.85 13.18
CA ASN A 81 -22.45 -0.67 13.64
C ASN A 81 -21.38 -1.24 12.69
N VAL A 82 -21.77 -1.93 11.61
CA VAL A 82 -20.84 -2.53 10.65
C VAL A 82 -20.72 -1.62 9.43
N SER A 83 -19.51 -1.23 9.08
CA SER A 83 -19.25 -0.42 7.88
C SER A 83 -18.10 -1.00 7.06
N CYS A 84 -18.22 -0.83 5.75
CA CYS A 84 -17.19 -1.13 4.77
C CYS A 84 -16.80 0.17 4.07
N ILE A 85 -15.54 0.54 4.23
CA ILE A 85 -14.98 1.80 3.75
C ILE A 85 -13.92 1.49 2.69
N LEU A 86 -14.00 2.22 1.59
CA LEU A 86 -13.05 2.20 0.49
C LEU A 86 -12.14 3.42 0.60
N HIS A 87 -10.85 3.19 0.79
CA HIS A 87 -9.84 4.23 0.70
C HIS A 87 -9.27 4.25 -0.73
N PRO A 88 -9.29 5.41 -1.41
CA PRO A 88 -8.60 5.55 -2.68
C PRO A 88 -7.10 5.37 -2.47
N LEU A 89 -6.48 4.58 -3.35
CA LEU A 89 -5.02 4.35 -3.33
C LEU A 89 -4.26 5.40 -4.14
N ASP A 90 -4.99 6.22 -4.91
CA ASP A 90 -4.45 7.33 -5.69
C ASP A 90 -3.63 8.26 -4.78
N GLN A 91 -2.36 8.49 -5.15
CA GLN A 91 -1.33 9.23 -4.41
C GLN A 91 -0.84 8.60 -3.10
N LEU A 92 -1.59 7.67 -2.50
CA LEU A 92 -1.17 6.96 -1.29
C LEU A 92 -0.09 5.94 -1.62
N ASP A 93 -0.29 5.21 -2.70
CA ASP A 93 0.57 4.14 -3.18
C ASP A 93 0.80 4.28 -4.68
N ARG A 94 2.03 4.04 -5.15
CA ARG A 94 2.36 4.13 -6.57
C ARG A 94 1.97 2.82 -7.26
N ASP A 95 1.15 2.91 -8.29
CA ASP A 95 0.91 1.79 -9.19
C ASP A 95 2.15 1.61 -10.06
N PHE A 96 2.89 0.51 -9.85
CA PHE A 96 4.13 0.19 -10.59
C PHE A 96 3.91 -0.08 -12.09
N HIS A 97 2.67 -0.03 -12.59
CA HIS A 97 2.36 -0.36 -13.98
C HIS A 97 2.56 0.81 -14.95
N ASP A 98 2.61 2.04 -14.45
CA ASP A 98 2.74 3.25 -15.29
C ASP A 98 4.13 3.87 -15.09
N ASP A 99 5.05 3.56 -16.01
CA ASP A 99 6.48 3.99 -16.03
C ASP A 99 6.68 5.50 -16.28
N ASN A 100 5.61 6.29 -16.13
CA ASN A 100 5.67 7.74 -16.27
C ASN A 100 6.46 8.36 -15.10
N LYS A 101 7.73 8.69 -15.36
CA LYS A 101 8.66 9.41 -14.45
C LYS A 101 8.12 10.72 -13.85
N GLN A 102 7.02 11.25 -14.36
CA GLN A 102 6.40 12.49 -13.90
C GLN A 102 5.32 12.28 -12.83
N GLN A 103 4.99 11.04 -12.45
CA GLN A 103 4.03 10.82 -11.39
C GLN A 103 4.56 11.38 -10.05
N PRO A 104 3.74 12.14 -9.30
CA PRO A 104 4.13 12.67 -8.00
C PRO A 104 4.53 11.53 -7.05
N LEU A 105 5.49 11.80 -6.16
CA LEU A 105 5.94 10.86 -5.12
C LEU A 105 4.75 10.37 -4.31
N SER A 106 4.68 9.06 -4.05
CA SER A 106 3.59 8.52 -3.23
C SER A 106 3.80 8.85 -1.75
N VAL A 107 2.72 8.87 -0.98
CA VAL A 107 2.80 9.10 0.48
C VAL A 107 3.71 8.07 1.16
N ILE A 108 3.66 6.80 0.73
CA ILE A 108 4.51 5.73 1.28
C ILE A 108 5.99 5.99 0.96
N GLU A 109 6.32 6.42 -0.27
CA GLU A 109 7.70 6.77 -0.63
C GLU A 109 8.23 7.94 0.20
N ILE A 110 7.41 8.97 0.41
CA ILE A 110 7.78 10.13 1.23
C ILE A 110 7.99 9.72 2.68
N MET A 111 7.11 8.86 3.21
CA MET A 111 7.24 8.32 4.57
C MET A 111 8.53 7.55 4.77
N ILE A 112 8.91 6.69 3.80
CA ILE A 112 10.17 5.95 3.84
C ILE A 112 11.37 6.91 3.76
N LYS A 113 11.28 7.94 2.91
CA LYS A 113 12.35 8.92 2.74
C LYS A 113 12.59 9.75 4.00
N ASN A 114 11.52 10.20 4.66
CA ASN A 114 11.62 11.08 5.82
C ASN A 114 11.81 10.29 7.14
N ASN A 115 11.48 8.99 7.16
CA ASN A 115 11.60 8.10 8.31
C ASN A 115 10.88 8.62 9.57
N ASP A 116 9.75 9.31 9.38
CA ASP A 116 8.99 9.93 10.47
C ASP A 116 7.96 8.93 11.06
N PRO A 117 8.13 8.48 12.33
CA PRO A 117 7.21 7.53 12.95
C PRO A 117 5.83 8.14 13.27
N GLU A 118 5.73 9.46 13.36
CA GLU A 118 4.47 10.16 13.66
C GLU A 118 3.47 10.12 12.48
N LEU A 119 3.96 9.85 11.26
CA LEU A 119 3.13 9.80 10.07
C LEU A 119 2.40 8.45 9.90
N VAL A 120 2.69 7.48 10.77
CA VAL A 120 2.18 6.12 10.65
C VAL A 120 0.69 6.07 11.02
N HIS A 121 -0.15 6.21 9.99
CA HIS A 121 -1.60 6.08 10.11
C HIS A 121 -2.02 4.60 10.06
N PRO A 122 -3.06 4.16 10.82
CA PRO A 122 -3.53 2.76 10.83
C PRO A 122 -3.90 2.21 9.44
N ILE A 123 -4.40 3.07 8.56
CA ILE A 123 -4.70 2.72 7.16
C ILE A 123 -3.42 2.31 6.43
N ILE A 124 -2.33 3.07 6.59
CA ILE A 124 -1.04 2.80 5.94
C ILE A 124 -0.47 1.48 6.48
N ILE A 125 -0.54 1.24 7.78
CA ILE A 125 -0.13 -0.03 8.39
C ILE A 125 -0.90 -1.20 7.75
N SER A 126 -2.23 -1.10 7.67
CA SER A 126 -3.07 -2.16 7.09
C SER A 126 -2.78 -2.40 5.60
N LEU A 127 -2.30 -1.39 4.89
CA LEU A 127 -1.91 -1.47 3.49
C LEU A 127 -0.55 -2.18 3.36
N ILE A 128 0.42 -1.79 4.18
CA ILE A 128 1.74 -2.42 4.23
C ILE A 128 1.63 -3.89 4.63
N ASP A 129 0.80 -4.23 5.62
CA ASP A 129 0.60 -5.62 6.04
C ASP A 129 0.04 -6.49 4.90
N LYS A 130 -0.95 -5.97 4.16
CA LYS A 130 -1.47 -6.65 2.96
C LYS A 130 -0.37 -6.80 1.90
N LYS A 131 0.39 -5.74 1.60
CA LYS A 131 1.50 -5.82 0.65
C LYS A 131 2.56 -6.82 1.08
N TRP A 132 2.86 -6.85 2.37
CA TRP A 132 3.85 -7.74 2.95
C TRP A 132 3.46 -9.20 2.73
N LYS A 133 2.21 -9.54 3.08
CA LYS A 133 1.69 -10.90 2.97
C LYS A 133 1.65 -11.43 1.53
N TYR A 134 1.30 -10.58 0.56
CA TYR A 134 1.15 -11.02 -0.84
C TYR A 134 2.45 -10.96 -1.65
N PHE A 135 3.25 -9.90 -1.48
CA PHE A 135 4.42 -9.66 -2.33
C PHE A 135 5.73 -9.87 -1.58
N ALA A 136 5.89 -9.19 -0.44
CA ALA A 136 7.19 -9.10 0.22
C ALA A 136 7.66 -10.44 0.79
N TYR A 137 6.74 -11.23 1.37
CA TYR A 137 7.09 -12.52 1.95
C TYR A 137 7.70 -13.48 0.92
N ARG A 138 7.09 -13.56 -0.27
CA ARG A 138 7.58 -14.44 -1.34
C ARG A 138 8.92 -14.00 -1.89
N ILE A 139 9.08 -12.70 -2.20
CA ILE A 139 10.33 -12.18 -2.77
C ILE A 139 11.48 -12.27 -1.74
N LEU A 140 11.20 -12.01 -0.46
CA LEU A 140 12.17 -12.07 0.62
C LEU A 140 12.65 -13.50 0.83
N ILE A 141 11.75 -14.48 0.93
CA ILE A 141 12.13 -15.88 1.10
C ILE A 141 12.97 -16.37 -0.08
N HIS A 142 12.59 -16.00 -1.30
CA HIS A 142 13.34 -16.42 -2.48
C HIS A 142 14.76 -15.83 -2.48
N ARG A 143 14.90 -14.52 -2.21
CA ARG A 143 16.21 -13.87 -2.08
C ARG A 143 17.03 -14.44 -0.92
N PHE A 144 16.37 -14.72 0.21
CA PHE A 144 17.02 -15.32 1.38
C PHE A 144 17.54 -16.73 1.07
N LEU A 145 16.77 -17.57 0.38
CA LEU A 145 17.20 -18.90 -0.05
C LEU A 145 18.41 -18.85 -0.98
N ILE A 146 18.40 -17.96 -1.98
CA ILE A 146 19.54 -17.81 -2.90
C ILE A 146 20.80 -17.39 -2.15
N THR A 147 20.70 -16.38 -1.28
CA THR A 147 21.83 -15.93 -0.45
C THR A 147 22.31 -17.02 0.49
N PHE A 148 21.40 -17.79 1.08
CA PHE A 148 21.73 -18.90 1.97
C PHE A 148 22.50 -20.01 1.24
N LEU A 149 22.05 -20.40 0.05
CA LEU A 149 22.77 -21.37 -0.79
C LEU A 149 24.16 -20.85 -1.20
N TYR A 150 24.26 -19.57 -1.56
CA TYR A 150 25.55 -18.95 -1.87
C TYR A 150 26.52 -19.03 -0.69
N LEU A 151 26.05 -18.72 0.53
CA LEU A 151 26.84 -18.81 1.74
C LEU A 151 27.29 -20.24 2.06
N LEU A 152 26.46 -21.25 1.80
CA LEU A 152 26.83 -22.65 1.99
C LEU A 152 27.94 -23.10 1.03
N VAL A 153 27.85 -22.73 -0.25
CA VAL A 153 28.91 -23.02 -1.23
C VAL A 153 30.21 -22.34 -0.82
N PHE A 154 30.13 -21.06 -0.43
CA PHE A 154 31.29 -20.31 0.05
C PHE A 154 31.93 -20.98 1.27
N LEU A 155 31.14 -21.36 2.28
CA LEU A 155 31.63 -22.07 3.47
C LEU A 155 32.25 -23.44 3.13
N GLY A 156 31.64 -24.17 2.18
CA GLY A 156 32.19 -25.43 1.69
C GLY A 156 33.57 -25.26 1.04
N THR A 157 33.73 -24.23 0.20
CA THR A 157 35.02 -23.94 -0.44
C THR A 157 36.11 -23.55 0.55
N THR A 158 35.77 -22.77 1.58
CA THR A 158 36.76 -22.35 2.58
C THR A 158 37.20 -23.52 3.47
N ILE A 159 36.28 -24.42 3.86
CA ILE A 159 36.62 -25.62 4.62
C ILE A 159 37.51 -26.55 3.79
N LEU A 160 37.19 -26.78 2.51
CA LEU A 160 38.04 -27.57 1.63
C LEU A 160 39.45 -26.96 1.49
N GLN A 161 39.54 -25.64 1.33
CA GLN A 161 40.82 -24.94 1.29
C GLN A 161 41.61 -25.10 2.61
N GLN A 162 40.94 -25.01 3.75
CA GLN A 162 41.54 -25.21 5.07
C GLN A 162 42.11 -26.63 5.21
N THR A 163 41.32 -27.66 4.88
CA THR A 163 41.79 -29.06 4.95
C THR A 163 42.95 -29.36 4.01
N ARG A 164 43.04 -28.66 2.87
CA ARG A 164 44.18 -28.76 1.95
C ARG A 164 45.46 -28.15 2.53
N SER A 165 45.35 -27.13 3.39
CA SER A 165 46.52 -26.52 4.02
C SER A 165 47.16 -27.41 5.09
N GLU A 166 46.37 -28.24 5.77
CA GLU A 166 46.86 -29.15 6.83
C GLU A 166 47.55 -30.41 6.27
N THR A 167 47.27 -30.81 5.04
CA THR A 167 47.88 -32.01 4.41
C THR A 167 49.22 -31.74 3.72
N VAL A 168 49.59 -30.47 3.55
CA VAL A 168 50.83 -30.04 2.87
C VAL A 168 51.89 -29.56 3.89
N ALA A 169 51.52 -29.37 5.16
CA ALA A 169 52.43 -29.07 6.27
C ALA A 169 52.89 -30.36 6.97
#